data_AF-A0A6I9SXV1-F1
#
_entry.id   AF-A0A6I9SXV1-F1
#
_cell.length_a   1.000
_cell.length_b   1.000
_cell.length_c   1.000
_cell.angle_alpha   90.00
_cell.angle_beta   90.00
_cell.angle_gamma   90.00
#
_symmetry.space_group_name_H-M   'P 1'
#
loop_
_entity.id
_entity.type
_entity.pdbx_description
1 polymer ?
#
loop_
_entity_poly.entity_id
_entity_poly.type
_entity_poly.pdbx_seq_one_letter_code
_entity_poly.pdbx_strand_id
1 'polypeptide(L)'
;MVQSMSINTLVTSRCSVVCGSNDEWRRNFGQVKELHILPGRGSLCLCSYGGRTTSFGAPCGISRPRSLRVQAGWLFKGSDKGSEFDASSEHSESANEDILMFFFELDLATRVQYALNLEQYDIAQQLRNKLTEVESEVIRLRENRRGSASKSEAQDMAISILRLRADLQNAVQSENYSLAAELRDEISKLEAKSLAASVKAQAYENAQYAFRLGQKVKHKKFGYRAVICGMDPVCCESKTWMDRANVEKLTRGPDQPFYQVLVDMHEDPNLLVAYVPEENLQAPDKQDTDRFDHPYASFLFYGMDAAGDFIPIKQLREKYSQPRHELPYDPLDEEDGKDA
;
A
#
# COMPACT_ATOMS: atom_id res chain seq x y z
N MET A 1 -8.29 -43.43 -9.83
CA MET A 1 -9.61 -43.04 -9.31
C MET A 1 -9.64 -43.31 -7.81
N VAL A 2 -9.43 -42.27 -7.00
CA VAL A 2 -9.86 -42.27 -5.59
C VAL A 2 -10.31 -40.83 -5.31
N GLN A 3 -11.63 -40.63 -5.29
CA GLN A 3 -12.27 -39.46 -4.71
C GLN A 3 -12.42 -39.72 -3.21
N SER A 4 -12.10 -38.74 -2.38
CA SER A 4 -12.59 -38.69 -1.00
C SER A 4 -13.24 -37.33 -0.76
N MET A 5 -14.51 -37.41 -0.39
CA MET A 5 -15.47 -36.32 -0.31
C MET A 5 -15.27 -35.44 0.93
N SER A 6 -15.73 -34.20 0.77
CA SER A 6 -16.03 -33.21 1.78
C SER A 6 -16.96 -33.73 2.88
N ILE A 7 -16.76 -33.24 4.12
CA ILE A 7 -17.80 -33.22 5.15
C ILE A 7 -17.81 -31.82 5.77
N ASN A 8 -18.83 -31.03 5.42
CA ASN A 8 -19.29 -29.88 6.19
C ASN A 8 -20.12 -30.41 7.37
N THR A 9 -19.85 -29.90 8.58
CA THR A 9 -20.73 -30.14 9.73
C THR A 9 -21.28 -28.80 10.22
N LEU A 10 -22.55 -28.57 9.88
CA LEU A 10 -23.42 -27.57 10.50
C LEU A 10 -23.85 -28.09 11.88
N VAL A 11 -23.77 -27.26 12.92
CA VAL A 11 -24.49 -27.46 14.17
C VAL A 11 -25.49 -26.33 14.35
N THR A 12 -26.75 -26.68 14.26
CA THR A 12 -27.89 -25.89 14.72
C THR A 12 -28.09 -26.13 16.22
N SER A 13 -28.31 -25.07 16.99
CA SER A 13 -29.16 -25.18 18.19
C SER A 13 -29.85 -23.85 18.47
N ARG A 14 -31.18 -23.93 18.60
CA ARG A 14 -32.12 -22.86 18.93
C ARG A 14 -32.35 -22.85 20.43
N CYS A 15 -32.39 -21.67 21.04
CA CYS A 15 -33.33 -21.33 22.12
C CYS A 15 -33.52 -19.81 22.17
N SER A 16 -34.73 -19.39 22.50
CA SER A 16 -35.31 -18.05 22.32
C SER A 16 -35.64 -17.37 23.65
N VAL A 17 -35.57 -16.01 23.70
CA VAL A 17 -36.48 -15.05 24.41
C VAL A 17 -36.35 -15.03 25.97
N VAL A 18 -36.30 -13.92 26.77
CA VAL A 18 -36.55 -12.45 26.65
C VAL A 18 -36.08 -11.68 27.93
N CYS A 19 -35.95 -10.34 27.84
CA CYS A 19 -35.85 -9.28 28.89
C CYS A 19 -34.56 -9.21 29.74
N GLY A 20 -33.97 -8.05 30.10
CA GLY A 20 -34.28 -6.63 29.97
C GLY A 20 -33.53 -5.85 31.08
N SER A 21 -33.21 -4.58 30.79
CA SER A 21 -32.81 -3.49 31.71
C SER A 21 -31.31 -3.14 31.91
N ASN A 22 -31.07 -1.87 31.56
CA ASN A 22 -30.02 -0.89 31.88
C ASN A 22 -29.19 -1.10 33.15
N ASP A 23 -27.93 -0.68 33.10
CA ASP A 23 -27.51 0.48 33.90
C ASP A 23 -26.28 1.21 33.34
N GLU A 24 -26.39 2.53 33.40
CA GLU A 24 -25.44 3.56 32.98
C GLU A 24 -24.15 3.52 33.81
N TRP A 25 -22.98 3.59 33.16
CA TRP A 25 -21.81 4.24 33.76
C TRP A 25 -21.26 5.30 32.80
N ARG A 26 -21.51 6.54 33.20
CA ARG A 26 -21.12 7.80 32.55
C ARG A 26 -19.84 8.32 33.23
N ARG A 27 -19.03 9.06 32.45
CA ARG A 27 -17.90 9.98 32.81
C ARG A 27 -16.49 9.35 32.76
N ASN A 28 -15.45 9.94 32.16
CA ASN A 28 -15.20 11.28 31.59
C ASN A 28 -14.11 11.18 30.50
N PHE A 29 -14.33 11.80 29.34
CA PHE A 29 -13.27 12.10 28.36
C PHE A 29 -12.64 13.45 28.71
N GLY A 30 -11.35 13.45 29.06
CA GLY A 30 -10.53 14.66 29.18
C GLY A 30 -9.98 15.05 27.81
N GLN A 31 -10.29 16.27 27.38
CA GLN A 31 -9.75 16.92 26.18
C GLN A 31 -8.24 17.16 26.35
N VAL A 32 -7.45 16.79 25.35
CA VAL A 32 -6.06 17.22 25.22
C VAL A 32 -6.03 18.36 24.20
N LYS A 33 -5.75 19.58 24.68
CA LYS A 33 -5.42 20.74 23.84
C LYS A 33 -3.91 21.00 23.92
N GLU A 34 -3.30 20.89 22.74
CA GLU A 34 -2.24 21.69 22.14
C GLU A 34 -1.56 22.74 23.04
N LEU A 35 -0.23 22.64 23.18
CA LEU A 35 0.63 23.63 23.83
C LEU A 35 1.62 24.22 22.83
N HIS A 36 1.45 25.51 22.55
CA HIS A 36 2.44 26.37 21.93
C HIS A 36 3.57 26.69 22.93
N ILE A 37 4.82 26.66 22.46
CA ILE A 37 6.02 27.03 23.22
C ILE A 37 6.54 28.38 22.73
N LEU A 38 6.81 29.31 23.64
CA LEU A 38 7.81 30.39 23.55
C LEU A 38 8.17 30.86 24.99
N PRO A 39 9.30 31.54 25.24
CA PRO A 39 10.28 31.14 26.24
C PRO A 39 10.49 32.17 27.36
N GLY A 40 10.99 31.74 28.52
CA GLY A 40 11.26 32.66 29.63
C GLY A 40 12.11 32.09 30.76
N ARG A 41 13.38 32.50 30.76
CA ARG A 41 14.28 32.78 31.89
C ARG A 41 14.04 32.08 33.24
N GLY A 42 15.04 31.29 33.62
CA GLY A 42 15.85 31.52 34.83
C GLY A 42 15.23 31.22 36.19
N SER A 43 15.64 30.10 36.78
CA SER A 43 15.77 30.02 38.24
C SER A 43 16.95 29.13 38.59
N LEU A 44 17.90 29.71 39.34
CA LEU A 44 18.96 28.99 40.02
C LEU A 44 18.33 28.06 41.07
N CYS A 45 18.67 26.78 41.02
CA CYS A 45 18.59 25.91 42.19
C CYS A 45 20.01 25.66 42.70
N LEU A 46 20.36 26.38 43.76
CA LEU A 46 21.45 26.00 44.65
C LEU A 46 21.07 24.71 45.38
N CYS A 47 21.85 23.66 45.18
CA CYS A 47 21.98 22.59 46.16
C CYS A 47 23.40 22.64 46.72
N SER A 48 23.51 23.23 47.90
CA SER A 48 24.70 23.12 48.74
C SER A 48 24.71 21.78 49.45
N TYR A 49 25.76 21.00 49.24
CA TYR A 49 26.25 20.04 50.23
C TYR A 49 27.76 20.24 50.41
N GLY A 50 28.16 20.35 51.67
CA GLY A 50 29.42 20.95 52.08
C GLY A 50 30.65 20.08 51.92
N GLY A 51 31.78 20.78 51.72
CA GLY A 51 32.99 20.55 52.50
C GLY A 51 34.00 19.53 51.97
N ARG A 52 34.94 19.99 51.13
CA ARG A 52 36.34 20.23 51.51
C ARG A 52 37.14 20.70 50.30
N THR A 53 37.68 21.90 50.43
CA THR A 53 38.66 22.50 49.51
C THR A 53 40.05 21.91 49.79
N THR A 54 40.68 21.37 48.75
CA THR A 54 42.14 21.45 48.62
C THR A 54 42.42 22.08 47.26
N SER A 55 43.12 23.21 47.30
CA SER A 55 43.55 23.94 46.12
C SER A 55 44.96 23.50 45.77
N PHE A 56 45.15 22.98 44.56
CA PHE A 56 46.45 22.93 43.92
C PHE A 56 46.35 23.73 42.63
N GLY A 57 46.99 24.89 42.63
CA GLY A 57 47.19 25.69 41.44
C GLY A 57 48.39 25.16 40.66
N ALA A 58 48.19 24.83 39.39
CA ALA A 58 49.23 24.84 38.37
C ALA A 58 48.59 25.33 37.05
N PRO A 59 49.25 26.22 36.31
CA PRO A 59 48.66 26.88 35.15
C PRO A 59 48.74 25.98 33.92
N CYS A 60 47.61 25.73 33.25
CA CYS A 60 47.61 25.14 31.92
C CYS A 60 46.90 26.10 30.96
N GLY A 61 47.58 26.37 29.85
CA GLY A 61 47.30 27.47 28.94
C GLY A 61 45.89 27.49 28.36
N ILE A 62 45.38 28.70 28.24
CA ILE A 62 44.15 29.03 27.51
C ILE A 62 44.31 28.58 26.06
N SER A 63 43.57 27.56 25.66
CA SER A 63 43.19 27.37 24.25
C SER A 63 41.66 27.40 24.17
N ARG A 64 41.16 28.37 23.40
CA ARG A 64 39.73 28.54 23.11
C ARG A 64 39.18 27.29 22.43
N PRO A 65 37.99 26.76 22.80
CA PRO A 65 37.27 25.88 21.90
C PRO A 65 36.83 26.71 20.70
N ARG A 66 37.33 26.35 19.50
CA ARG A 66 36.75 26.83 18.24
C ARG A 66 35.27 26.48 18.25
N SER A 67 34.41 27.47 18.06
CA SER A 67 33.01 27.23 17.75
C SER A 67 32.96 26.48 16.42
N LEU A 68 32.65 25.18 16.46
CA LEU A 68 32.15 24.48 15.29
C LEU A 68 30.73 25.01 15.06
N ARG A 69 30.65 26.09 14.29
CA ARG A 69 29.41 26.50 13.63
C ARG A 69 29.10 25.40 12.61
N VAL A 70 28.29 24.43 13.00
CA VAL A 70 27.64 23.50 12.07
C VAL A 70 26.68 24.33 11.25
N GLN A 71 27.15 24.74 10.07
CA GLN A 71 26.32 25.37 9.06
C GLN A 71 25.62 24.23 8.32
N ALA A 72 24.38 23.92 8.71
CA ALA A 72 23.46 23.17 7.86
C ALA A 72 23.13 24.07 6.65
N GLY A 73 24.05 24.11 5.70
CA GLY A 73 23.85 24.73 4.40
C GLY A 73 22.95 23.82 3.57
N TRP A 74 21.65 23.95 3.74
CA TRP A 74 20.71 23.55 2.71
C TRP A 74 20.97 24.46 1.51
N LEU A 75 21.68 23.94 0.52
CA LEU A 75 21.74 24.57 -0.80
C LEU A 75 20.37 24.41 -1.42
N PHE A 76 19.48 25.38 -1.17
CA PHE A 76 18.40 25.69 -2.09
C PHE A 76 19.07 26.02 -3.43
N LYS A 77 19.15 25.02 -4.29
CA LYS A 77 19.60 25.19 -5.67
C LYS A 77 18.55 26.06 -6.34
N GLY A 78 18.98 27.27 -6.71
CA GLY A 78 18.14 28.30 -7.29
C GLY A 78 17.34 27.78 -8.48
N SER A 79 16.07 28.14 -8.48
CA SER A 79 15.16 28.02 -9.61
C SER A 79 15.74 28.81 -10.79
N ASP A 80 16.02 28.10 -11.89
CA ASP A 80 15.90 28.61 -13.26
C ASP A 80 16.25 27.49 -14.26
N LYS A 81 15.21 26.81 -14.77
CA LYS A 81 14.96 26.51 -16.20
C LYS A 81 13.86 25.45 -16.39
N GLY A 82 12.69 25.92 -16.83
CA GLY A 82 11.83 25.22 -17.81
C GLY A 82 11.00 24.05 -17.31
N SER A 83 9.74 24.32 -16.92
CA SER A 83 8.63 23.34 -16.88
C SER A 83 9.02 21.90 -16.47
N GLU A 84 9.76 21.77 -15.37
CA GLU A 84 10.06 20.48 -14.79
C GLU A 84 8.74 19.98 -14.20
N PHE A 85 8.11 19.01 -14.86
CA PHE A 85 6.91 18.38 -14.31
C PHE A 85 7.29 17.89 -12.91
N ASP A 86 6.52 18.32 -11.91
CA ASP A 86 6.75 17.93 -10.53
C ASP A 86 6.29 16.48 -10.33
N ALA A 87 7.18 15.64 -9.80
CA ALA A 87 6.88 14.25 -9.49
C ALA A 87 5.74 14.12 -8.45
N SER A 88 5.43 15.21 -7.73
CA SER A 88 4.27 15.31 -6.84
C SER A 88 2.93 14.98 -7.52
N SER A 89 2.84 15.12 -8.86
CA SER A 89 1.64 14.73 -9.61
C SER A 89 1.34 13.22 -9.55
N GLU A 90 2.36 12.39 -9.29
CA GLU A 90 2.25 10.93 -9.12
C GLU A 90 2.01 10.53 -7.66
N HIS A 91 1.96 11.50 -6.74
CA HIS A 91 1.61 11.23 -5.35
C HIS A 91 0.16 10.73 -5.27
N SER A 92 0.00 9.54 -4.69
CA SER A 92 -1.30 8.92 -4.47
C SER A 92 -1.53 8.71 -2.98
N GLU A 93 -2.54 9.40 -2.45
CA GLU A 93 -3.01 9.22 -1.07
C GLU A 93 -3.53 7.79 -0.89
N SER A 94 -4.21 7.23 -1.89
CA SER A 94 -4.80 5.89 -1.80
C SER A 94 -3.76 4.78 -1.80
N ALA A 95 -2.67 4.91 -2.56
CA ALA A 95 -1.53 3.99 -2.52
C ALA A 95 -0.81 4.07 -1.16
N ASN A 96 -0.66 5.28 -0.61
CA ASN A 96 -0.10 5.46 0.72
C ASN A 96 -1.01 4.83 1.81
N GLU A 97 -2.32 5.05 1.74
CA GLU A 97 -3.30 4.40 2.62
C GLU A 97 -3.23 2.88 2.54
N ASP A 98 -3.05 2.31 1.34
CA ASP A 98 -2.92 0.85 1.16
C ASP A 98 -1.69 0.25 1.83
N ILE A 99 -0.60 1.00 1.88
CA ILE A 99 0.62 0.61 2.60
C ILE A 99 0.40 0.72 4.11
N LEU A 100 -0.20 1.83 4.57
CA LEU A 100 -0.50 2.03 5.99
C LEU A 100 -1.48 0.99 6.53
N MET A 101 -2.49 0.64 5.74
CA MET A 101 -3.47 -0.39 6.07
C MET A 101 -2.80 -1.77 6.16
N PHE A 102 -1.90 -2.07 5.22
CA PHE A 102 -1.11 -3.29 5.26
C PHE A 102 -0.22 -3.36 6.51
N PHE A 103 0.37 -2.25 6.94
CA PHE A 103 1.12 -2.20 8.21
C PHE A 103 0.25 -2.45 9.43
N PHE A 104 -0.98 -1.94 9.42
CA PHE A 104 -1.92 -2.18 10.50
C PHE A 104 -2.32 -3.66 10.59
N GLU A 105 -2.57 -4.31 9.45
CA GLU A 105 -2.81 -5.76 9.37
C GLU A 105 -1.62 -6.57 9.93
N LEU A 106 -0.38 -6.21 9.54
CA LEU A 106 0.83 -6.86 10.04
C LEU A 106 1.03 -6.67 11.55
N ASP A 107 0.80 -5.47 12.08
CA ASP A 107 0.91 -5.17 13.52
C ASP A 107 -0.13 -5.98 14.31
N LEU A 108 -1.39 -6.00 13.87
CA LEU A 108 -2.43 -6.80 14.49
C LEU A 108 -2.09 -8.30 14.47
N ALA A 109 -1.67 -8.85 13.33
CA ALA A 109 -1.27 -10.25 13.22
C ALA A 109 -0.11 -10.59 14.16
N THR A 110 0.87 -9.69 14.27
CA THR A 110 2.02 -9.86 15.18
C THR A 110 1.56 -9.85 16.64
N ARG A 111 0.66 -8.96 17.03
CA ARG A 111 0.09 -8.90 18.39
C ARG A 111 -0.76 -10.13 18.71
N VAL A 112 -1.52 -10.65 17.75
CA VAL A 112 -2.23 -11.92 17.90
C VAL A 112 -1.24 -13.03 18.21
N GLN A 113 -0.18 -13.16 17.41
CA GLN A 113 0.83 -14.21 17.62
C GLN A 113 1.53 -14.05 18.98
N TYR A 114 1.85 -12.82 19.39
CA TYR A 114 2.44 -12.54 20.68
C TYR A 114 1.51 -12.94 21.85
N ALA A 115 0.23 -12.58 21.78
CA ALA A 115 -0.76 -12.96 22.79
C ALA A 115 -0.94 -14.49 22.88
N LEU A 116 -0.91 -15.19 21.75
CA LEU A 116 -0.95 -16.66 21.72
C LEU A 116 0.30 -17.27 22.37
N ASN A 117 1.49 -16.71 22.12
CA ASN A 117 2.74 -17.16 22.73
C ASN A 117 2.76 -16.94 24.26
N LEU A 118 2.01 -15.96 24.76
CA LEU A 118 1.80 -15.70 26.19
C LEU A 118 0.58 -16.41 26.79
N GLU A 119 -0.09 -17.27 26.01
CA GLU A 119 -1.31 -18.00 26.41
C GLU A 119 -2.48 -17.09 26.84
N GLN A 120 -2.49 -15.83 26.37
CA GLN A 120 -3.56 -14.87 26.61
C GLN A 120 -4.66 -15.02 25.55
N TYR A 121 -5.40 -16.13 25.62
CA TYR A 121 -6.36 -16.51 24.57
C TYR A 121 -7.54 -15.54 24.40
N ASP A 122 -8.04 -14.94 25.49
CA ASP A 122 -9.13 -13.96 25.41
C ASP A 122 -8.72 -12.71 24.62
N ILE A 123 -7.50 -12.21 24.90
CA ILE A 123 -6.91 -11.06 24.20
C ILE A 123 -6.63 -11.43 22.74
N ALA A 124 -6.05 -12.61 22.50
CA ALA A 124 -5.81 -13.10 21.15
C ALA A 124 -7.10 -13.19 20.33
N GLN A 125 -8.21 -13.64 20.93
CA GLN A 125 -9.51 -13.72 20.27
C GLN A 125 -10.08 -12.33 19.95
N GLN A 126 -9.97 -11.37 20.88
CA GLN A 126 -10.38 -9.99 20.62
C GLN A 126 -9.59 -9.36 19.47
N LEU A 127 -8.27 -9.59 19.44
CA LEU A 127 -7.41 -9.09 18.36
C LEU A 127 -7.72 -9.76 17.02
N ARG A 128 -8.01 -11.06 17.01
CA ARG A 128 -8.45 -11.78 15.80
C ARG A 128 -9.76 -11.22 15.26
N ASN A 129 -10.75 -10.98 16.12
CA ASN A 129 -12.03 -10.39 15.68
C ASN A 129 -11.82 -9.02 15.02
N LYS A 130 -10.96 -8.17 15.62
CA LYS A 130 -10.59 -6.88 15.03
C LYS A 130 -9.84 -7.03 13.71
N LEU A 131 -8.91 -7.98 13.62
CA LEU A 131 -8.20 -8.27 12.38
C LEU A 131 -9.17 -8.64 11.26
N THR A 132 -10.12 -9.54 11.54
CA THR A 132 -11.15 -9.95 10.56
C THR A 132 -12.06 -8.78 10.15
N GLU A 133 -12.46 -7.93 11.10
CA GLU A 133 -13.21 -6.71 10.80
C GLU A 133 -12.43 -5.80 9.84
N VAL A 134 -11.16 -5.53 10.15
CA VAL A 134 -10.26 -4.73 9.30
C VAL A 134 -10.12 -5.35 7.92
N GLU A 135 -9.79 -6.64 7.83
CA GLU A 135 -9.65 -7.35 6.55
C GLU A 135 -10.90 -7.21 5.69
N SER A 136 -12.10 -7.34 6.28
CA SER A 136 -13.36 -7.17 5.56
C SER A 136 -13.57 -5.75 5.04
N GLU A 137 -13.20 -4.73 5.81
CA GLU A 137 -13.32 -3.33 5.43
C GLU A 137 -12.31 -2.97 4.32
N VAL A 138 -11.10 -3.53 4.40
CA VAL A 138 -10.06 -3.37 3.37
C VAL A 138 -10.49 -3.98 2.05
N ILE A 139 -11.06 -5.19 2.08
CA ILE A 139 -11.63 -5.83 0.89
C ILE A 139 -12.72 -4.93 0.30
N ARG A 140 -13.65 -4.43 1.12
CA ARG A 140 -14.73 -3.53 0.66
C ARG A 140 -14.19 -2.26 0.01
N LEU A 141 -13.19 -1.61 0.61
CA LEU A 141 -12.57 -0.40 0.06
C LEU A 141 -11.84 -0.67 -1.25
N ARG A 142 -11.12 -1.79 -1.34
CA ARG A 142 -10.45 -2.21 -2.58
C ARG A 142 -11.45 -2.50 -3.69
N GLU A 143 -12.54 -3.19 -3.39
CA GLU A 143 -13.61 -3.47 -4.37
C GLU A 143 -14.28 -2.19 -4.88
N ASN A 144 -14.55 -1.24 -3.98
CA ASN A 144 -15.11 0.06 -4.35
C ASN A 144 -14.17 0.84 -5.28
N ARG A 145 -12.85 0.82 -5.03
CA ARG A 145 -11.84 1.52 -5.86
C ARG A 145 -11.59 0.82 -7.19
N ARG A 146 -11.48 -0.52 -7.18
CA ARG A 146 -11.40 -1.35 -8.39
C ARG A 146 -12.61 -1.15 -9.29
N GLY A 147 -13.73 -0.64 -8.77
CA GLY A 147 -15.02 -0.75 -9.40
C GLY A 147 -15.48 -2.20 -9.32
N SER A 148 -16.77 -2.43 -9.15
CA SER A 148 -17.40 -3.71 -8.85
C SER A 148 -17.30 -4.79 -9.94
N ALA A 149 -16.29 -4.75 -10.83
CA ALA A 149 -15.97 -5.76 -11.84
C ALA A 149 -15.47 -7.08 -11.21
N SER A 150 -16.21 -7.55 -10.21
CA SER A 150 -16.26 -8.93 -9.81
C SER A 150 -16.89 -9.73 -10.95
N LYS A 151 -16.47 -10.98 -11.07
CA LYS A 151 -17.09 -11.97 -11.93
C LYS A 151 -18.62 -12.05 -11.69
N SER A 152 -19.06 -11.76 -10.45
CA SER A 152 -20.47 -11.70 -10.08
C SER A 152 -21.23 -10.58 -10.81
N GLU A 153 -20.69 -9.36 -10.88
CA GLU A 153 -21.38 -8.26 -11.56
C GLU A 153 -21.52 -8.53 -13.06
N ALA A 154 -20.47 -9.06 -13.71
CA ALA A 154 -20.57 -9.44 -15.13
C ALA A 154 -21.65 -10.51 -15.37
N GLN A 155 -21.80 -11.45 -14.43
CA GLN A 155 -22.87 -12.46 -14.45
C GLN A 155 -24.24 -11.83 -14.22
N ASP A 156 -24.38 -10.92 -13.26
CA ASP A 156 -25.64 -10.23 -12.97
C ASP A 156 -26.11 -9.37 -14.14
N MET A 157 -25.18 -8.69 -14.82
CA MET A 157 -25.44 -7.95 -16.05
C MET A 157 -25.86 -8.89 -17.18
N ALA A 158 -25.19 -10.04 -17.33
CA ALA A 158 -25.58 -11.05 -18.34
C ALA A 158 -26.99 -11.61 -18.08
N ILE A 159 -27.34 -11.89 -16.83
CA ILE A 159 -28.70 -12.31 -16.44
C ILE A 159 -29.71 -11.22 -16.78
N SER A 160 -29.39 -9.96 -16.49
CA SER A 160 -30.26 -8.82 -16.79
C SER A 160 -30.46 -8.64 -18.30
N ILE A 161 -29.40 -8.81 -19.11
CA ILE A 161 -29.47 -8.78 -20.58
C ILE A 161 -30.39 -9.89 -21.10
N LEU A 162 -30.32 -11.11 -20.54
CA LEU A 162 -31.21 -12.20 -20.95
C LEU A 162 -32.68 -11.90 -20.65
N ARG A 163 -32.97 -11.28 -19.50
CA ARG A 163 -34.34 -10.85 -19.15
C ARG A 163 -34.85 -9.80 -20.14
N LEU A 164 -34.08 -8.76 -20.39
CA LEU A 164 -34.45 -7.70 -21.34
C LEU A 164 -34.65 -8.23 -22.76
N ARG A 165 -33.86 -9.23 -23.18
CA ARG A 165 -34.06 -9.89 -24.47
C ARG A 165 -35.38 -10.66 -24.55
N ALA A 166 -35.83 -11.28 -23.46
CA ALA A 166 -37.15 -11.93 -23.40
C ALA A 166 -38.27 -10.88 -23.45
N ASP A 167 -38.12 -9.76 -22.72
CA ASP A 167 -39.08 -8.65 -22.75
C ASP A 167 -39.16 -8.00 -24.14
N LEU A 168 -38.01 -7.86 -24.81
CA LEU A 168 -37.94 -7.36 -26.19
C LEU A 168 -38.72 -8.29 -27.14
N GLN A 169 -38.58 -9.60 -27.00
CA GLN A 169 -39.34 -10.57 -27.79
C GLN A 169 -40.84 -10.44 -27.56
N ASN A 170 -41.27 -10.25 -26.30
CA ASN A 170 -42.67 -10.04 -25.94
C ASN A 170 -43.22 -8.71 -26.50
N ALA A 171 -42.43 -7.63 -26.47
CA ALA A 171 -42.80 -6.33 -27.02
C ALA A 171 -42.99 -6.40 -28.55
N VAL A 172 -42.12 -7.13 -29.24
CA VAL A 172 -42.25 -7.38 -30.69
C VAL A 172 -43.49 -8.22 -31.00
N GLN A 173 -43.77 -9.27 -30.22
CA GLN A 173 -44.96 -10.11 -30.40
C GLN A 173 -46.27 -9.35 -30.15
N SER A 174 -46.26 -8.37 -29.25
CA SER A 174 -47.39 -7.50 -28.95
C SER A 174 -47.45 -6.26 -29.85
N GLU A 175 -46.61 -6.18 -30.88
CA GLU A 175 -46.52 -5.06 -31.83
C GLU A 175 -46.22 -3.70 -31.17
N ASN A 176 -45.65 -3.70 -29.96
CA ASN A 176 -45.28 -2.49 -29.24
C ASN A 176 -43.84 -2.06 -29.61
N TYR A 177 -43.70 -1.47 -30.80
CA TYR A 177 -42.40 -1.10 -31.35
C TYR A 177 -41.68 0.03 -30.60
N SER A 178 -42.40 0.92 -29.90
CA SER A 178 -41.78 1.96 -29.08
C SER A 178 -41.04 1.37 -27.90
N LEU A 179 -41.68 0.45 -27.16
CA LEU A 179 -41.04 -0.25 -26.05
C LEU A 179 -39.88 -1.13 -26.53
N ALA A 180 -40.03 -1.78 -27.70
CA ALA A 180 -38.96 -2.58 -28.29
C ALA A 180 -37.70 -1.75 -28.63
N ALA A 181 -37.87 -0.48 -29.05
CA ALA A 181 -36.75 0.42 -29.29
C ALA A 181 -36.01 0.77 -27.99
N GLU A 182 -36.74 1.12 -26.92
CA GLU A 182 -36.17 1.41 -25.61
C GLU A 182 -35.39 0.22 -25.05
N LEU A 183 -36.00 -0.98 -25.07
CA LEU A 183 -35.35 -2.22 -24.62
C LEU A 183 -34.07 -2.53 -25.41
N ARG A 184 -34.05 -2.24 -26.71
CA ARG A 184 -32.86 -2.42 -27.55
C ARG A 184 -31.73 -1.47 -27.15
N ASP A 185 -32.05 -0.21 -26.85
CA ASP A 185 -31.08 0.78 -26.39
C ASP A 185 -30.52 0.40 -25.02
N GLU A 186 -31.37 -0.09 -24.12
CA GLU A 186 -30.96 -0.61 -22.81
C GLU A 186 -30.06 -1.84 -22.92
N ILE A 187 -30.41 -2.80 -23.78
CA ILE A 187 -29.58 -3.98 -24.07
C ILE A 187 -28.22 -3.52 -24.60
N SER A 188 -28.18 -2.61 -25.58
CA SER A 188 -26.92 -2.12 -26.16
C SER A 188 -26.03 -1.45 -25.10
N LYS A 189 -26.64 -0.66 -24.21
CA LYS A 189 -25.95 0.00 -23.09
C LYS A 189 -25.40 -1.02 -22.07
N LEU A 190 -26.18 -2.04 -21.73
CA LEU A 190 -25.76 -3.08 -20.78
C LEU A 190 -24.72 -4.02 -21.37
N GLU A 191 -24.83 -4.36 -22.66
CA GLU A 191 -23.82 -5.14 -23.39
C GLU A 191 -22.48 -4.41 -23.40
N ALA A 192 -22.47 -3.10 -23.68
CA ALA A 192 -21.25 -2.29 -23.60
C ALA A 192 -20.62 -2.29 -22.20
N LYS A 193 -21.45 -2.17 -21.15
CA LYS A 193 -20.99 -2.25 -19.75
C LYS A 193 -20.48 -3.65 -19.38
N SER A 194 -21.19 -4.69 -19.77
CA SER A 194 -20.83 -6.09 -19.51
C SER A 194 -19.51 -6.43 -20.20
N LEU A 195 -19.31 -6.00 -21.45
CA LEU A 195 -18.07 -6.17 -22.18
C LEU A 195 -16.92 -5.45 -21.49
N ALA A 196 -17.10 -4.18 -21.11
CA ALA A 196 -16.07 -3.42 -20.39
C ALA A 196 -15.70 -4.07 -19.05
N ALA A 197 -16.68 -4.54 -18.28
CA ALA A 197 -16.45 -5.26 -17.03
C ALA A 197 -15.73 -6.60 -17.27
N SER A 198 -16.08 -7.34 -18.33
CA SER A 198 -15.44 -8.60 -18.70
C SER A 198 -13.99 -8.40 -19.13
N VAL A 199 -13.70 -7.37 -19.94
CA VAL A 199 -12.33 -7.01 -20.34
C VAL A 199 -11.50 -6.65 -19.12
N LYS A 200 -12.07 -5.83 -18.22
CA LYS A 200 -11.41 -5.47 -16.96
C LYS A 200 -11.12 -6.72 -16.11
N ALA A 201 -12.10 -7.58 -15.90
CA ALA A 201 -11.93 -8.83 -15.15
C ALA A 201 -10.83 -9.72 -15.76
N GLN A 202 -10.82 -9.87 -17.08
CA GLN A 202 -9.81 -10.64 -17.79
C GLN A 202 -8.40 -10.04 -17.65
N ALA A 203 -8.28 -8.71 -17.64
CA ALA A 203 -7.02 -8.02 -17.39
C ALA A 203 -6.46 -8.32 -16.00
N TYR A 204 -7.33 -8.46 -14.98
CA TYR A 204 -6.88 -8.86 -13.64
C TYR A 204 -6.42 -10.33 -13.57
N GLU A 205 -7.06 -11.23 -14.30
CA GLU A 205 -6.68 -12.65 -14.30
C GLU A 205 -5.38 -12.91 -15.05
N ASN A 206 -5.12 -12.17 -16.15
CA ASN A 206 -3.99 -12.42 -17.05
C ASN A 206 -2.97 -11.28 -17.08
N ALA A 207 -2.89 -10.48 -16.01
CA ALA A 207 -1.97 -9.36 -15.93
C ALA A 207 -0.53 -9.85 -16.10
N GLN A 208 0.15 -9.34 -17.13
CA GLN A 208 1.59 -9.52 -17.30
C GLN A 208 2.29 -8.27 -16.82
N TYR A 209 3.16 -8.45 -15.81
CA TYR A 209 3.96 -7.37 -15.24
C TYR A 209 5.35 -7.39 -15.84
N ALA A 210 5.82 -6.26 -16.35
CA ALA A 210 7.19 -6.09 -16.81
C ALA A 210 8.21 -6.08 -15.66
N PHE A 211 7.77 -5.70 -14.46
CA PHE A 211 8.62 -5.57 -13.28
C PHE A 211 8.14 -6.46 -12.13
N ARG A 212 9.09 -6.89 -11.29
CA ARG A 212 8.82 -7.75 -10.14
C ARG A 212 8.66 -6.94 -8.84
N LEU A 213 7.99 -7.55 -7.86
CA LEU A 213 7.91 -7.02 -6.51
C LEU A 213 9.32 -6.98 -5.87
N GLY A 214 9.69 -5.85 -5.28
CA GLY A 214 11.02 -5.62 -4.71
C GLY A 214 12.10 -5.19 -5.71
N GLN A 215 11.78 -5.10 -7.01
CA GLN A 215 12.73 -4.60 -8.00
C GLN A 215 13.00 -3.11 -7.81
N LYS A 216 14.27 -2.71 -7.89
CA LYS A 216 14.65 -1.31 -8.05
C LYS A 216 14.34 -0.86 -9.47
N VAL A 217 13.74 0.31 -9.60
CA VAL A 217 13.35 0.93 -10.86
C VAL A 217 13.71 2.41 -10.85
N LYS A 218 13.82 2.98 -12.04
CA LYS A 218 14.01 4.41 -12.27
C LYS A 218 12.85 4.96 -13.07
N HIS A 219 12.35 6.12 -12.67
CA HIS A 219 11.31 6.80 -13.43
C HIS A 219 11.88 7.42 -14.72
N LYS A 220 11.28 7.15 -15.88
CA LYS A 220 11.78 7.61 -17.21
C LYS A 220 11.76 9.13 -17.37
N LYS A 221 10.71 9.79 -16.90
CA LYS A 221 10.52 11.26 -17.02
C LYS A 221 11.21 12.04 -15.90
N PHE A 222 10.88 11.71 -14.64
CA PHE A 222 11.41 12.36 -13.44
C PHE A 222 12.79 11.89 -12.98
N GLY A 223 13.23 10.70 -13.37
CA GLY A 223 14.57 10.21 -13.05
C GLY A 223 14.79 9.73 -11.61
N TYR A 224 13.80 9.79 -10.72
CA TYR A 224 13.95 9.31 -9.35
C TYR A 224 14.11 7.79 -9.28
N ARG A 225 14.82 7.32 -8.25
CA ARG A 225 14.99 5.91 -7.92
C ARG A 225 13.89 5.45 -6.99
N ALA A 226 13.36 4.26 -7.24
CA ALA A 226 12.28 3.71 -6.45
C ALA A 226 12.36 2.18 -6.37
N VAL A 227 11.65 1.60 -5.39
CA VAL A 227 11.46 0.14 -5.28
C VAL A 227 9.98 -0.19 -5.39
N ILE A 228 9.65 -1.23 -6.16
CA ILE A 228 8.27 -1.68 -6.32
C ILE A 228 7.80 -2.40 -5.05
N CYS A 229 6.75 -1.88 -4.42
CA CYS A 229 6.12 -2.48 -3.24
C CYS A 229 4.68 -2.95 -3.49
N GLY A 230 4.08 -2.61 -4.63
CA GLY A 230 2.76 -3.09 -5.02
C GLY A 230 2.53 -2.96 -6.51
N MET A 231 1.52 -3.68 -7.01
CA MET A 231 1.20 -3.74 -8.42
C MET A 231 -0.30 -3.97 -8.62
N ASP A 232 -0.88 -3.25 -9.57
CA ASP A 232 -2.27 -3.35 -9.98
C ASP A 232 -2.32 -3.61 -11.50
N PRO A 233 -3.14 -4.56 -11.97
CA PRO A 233 -3.31 -4.85 -13.41
C PRO A 233 -3.77 -3.68 -14.27
N VAL A 234 -4.55 -2.78 -13.67
CA VAL A 234 -5.14 -1.59 -14.29
C VAL A 234 -5.17 -0.48 -13.25
N CYS A 235 -5.34 0.77 -13.69
CA CYS A 235 -5.44 1.90 -12.76
C CYS A 235 -6.59 1.73 -11.76
N CYS A 236 -6.26 1.73 -10.47
CA CYS A 236 -7.22 1.66 -9.36
C CYS A 236 -7.53 3.04 -8.73
N GLU A 237 -7.02 4.11 -9.31
CA GLU A 237 -7.12 5.46 -8.76
C GLU A 237 -8.36 6.24 -9.18
N SER A 238 -8.65 7.30 -8.42
CA SER A 238 -9.74 8.23 -8.71
C SER A 238 -9.54 8.96 -10.04
N LYS A 239 -10.64 9.35 -10.70
CA LYS A 239 -10.58 10.14 -11.94
C LYS A 239 -9.83 11.46 -11.75
N THR A 240 -10.05 12.11 -10.60
CA THR A 240 -9.33 13.34 -10.23
C THR A 240 -7.83 13.12 -10.13
N TRP A 241 -7.38 11.98 -9.60
CA TRP A 241 -5.96 11.63 -9.62
C TRP A 241 -5.46 11.36 -11.04
N MET A 242 -6.21 10.58 -11.85
CA MET A 242 -5.84 10.27 -13.23
C MET A 242 -5.68 11.53 -14.09
N ASP A 243 -6.54 12.54 -13.89
CA ASP A 243 -6.45 13.83 -14.57
C ASP A 243 -5.15 14.57 -14.20
N ARG A 244 -4.80 14.61 -12.90
CA ARG A 244 -3.56 15.24 -12.40
C ARG A 244 -2.32 14.53 -12.92
N ALA A 245 -2.30 13.20 -12.86
CA ALA A 245 -1.22 12.37 -13.36
C ALA A 245 -1.19 12.27 -14.90
N ASN A 246 -2.14 12.91 -15.60
CA ASN A 246 -2.28 12.92 -17.05
C ASN A 246 -2.33 11.49 -17.67
N VAL A 247 -3.02 10.56 -17.00
CA VAL A 247 -3.11 9.16 -17.43
C VAL A 247 -3.72 9.00 -18.83
N GLU A 248 -4.67 9.87 -19.20
CA GLU A 248 -5.30 9.84 -20.52
C GLU A 248 -4.34 10.19 -21.68
N LYS A 249 -3.23 10.89 -21.38
CA LYS A 249 -2.21 11.25 -22.39
C LYS A 249 -1.14 10.16 -22.56
N LEU A 250 -1.19 9.12 -21.74
CA LEU A 250 -0.28 7.98 -21.82
C LEU A 250 -0.58 7.13 -23.06
N THR A 251 0.45 6.49 -23.60
CA THR A 251 0.29 5.72 -24.84
C THR A 251 -0.60 4.50 -24.65
N ARG A 252 -0.54 3.87 -23.47
CA ARG A 252 -1.37 2.71 -23.09
C ARG A 252 -2.56 3.08 -22.20
N GLY A 253 -2.73 4.35 -21.85
CA GLY A 253 -3.85 4.83 -21.03
C GLY A 253 -3.95 4.18 -19.64
N PRO A 254 -5.17 4.05 -19.07
CA PRO A 254 -5.41 3.46 -17.75
C PRO A 254 -5.48 1.92 -17.72
N ASP A 255 -5.54 1.27 -18.90
CA ASP A 255 -5.70 -0.19 -19.04
C ASP A 255 -4.37 -0.97 -19.03
N GLN A 256 -3.29 -0.31 -18.61
CA GLN A 256 -1.98 -0.93 -18.39
C GLN A 256 -1.74 -1.21 -16.90
N PRO A 257 -0.74 -2.05 -16.55
CA PRO A 257 -0.33 -2.21 -15.16
C PRO A 257 0.18 -0.91 -14.54
N PHE A 258 -0.18 -0.69 -13.28
CA PHE A 258 0.33 0.39 -12.45
C PHE A 258 1.06 -0.20 -11.26
N TYR A 259 2.10 0.50 -10.80
CA TYR A 259 2.93 0.07 -9.69
C TYR A 259 2.86 1.09 -8.55
N GLN A 260 2.78 0.56 -7.33
CA GLN A 260 3.02 1.33 -6.12
C GLN A 260 4.52 1.23 -5.83
N VAL A 261 5.19 2.37 -5.79
CA VAL A 261 6.64 2.43 -5.60
C VAL A 261 6.98 3.30 -4.40
N LEU A 262 8.00 2.86 -3.63
CA LEU A 262 8.63 3.69 -2.61
C LEU A 262 9.77 4.44 -3.28
N VAL A 263 9.80 5.75 -3.16
CA VAL A 263 10.85 6.58 -3.75
C VAL A 263 11.97 6.79 -2.73
N ASP A 264 13.22 6.84 -3.20
CA ASP A 264 14.37 7.10 -2.32
C ASP A 264 14.29 8.52 -1.73
N MET A 265 14.40 8.65 -0.41
CA MET A 265 14.31 9.96 0.27
C MET A 265 15.43 10.92 -0.13
N HIS A 266 16.57 10.41 -0.63
CA HIS A 266 17.67 11.25 -1.11
C HIS A 266 17.36 11.92 -2.46
N GLU A 267 16.44 11.36 -3.25
CA GLU A 267 16.04 11.89 -4.56
C GLU A 267 14.92 12.93 -4.39
N ASP A 268 13.84 12.55 -3.70
CA ASP A 268 12.72 13.44 -3.40
C ASP A 268 12.17 13.19 -1.99
N PRO A 269 12.46 14.07 -1.01
CA PRO A 269 11.98 13.89 0.36
C PRO A 269 10.47 14.16 0.51
N ASN A 270 9.81 14.78 -0.46
CA ASN A 270 8.39 15.10 -0.40
C ASN A 270 7.51 14.00 -1.00
N LEU A 271 8.05 13.17 -1.88
CA LEU A 271 7.36 12.07 -2.52
C LEU A 271 7.86 10.74 -1.95
N LEU A 272 7.25 10.25 -0.87
CA LEU A 272 7.63 8.95 -0.28
C LEU A 272 7.03 7.77 -1.06
N VAL A 273 5.76 7.89 -1.44
CA VAL A 273 5.00 6.86 -2.16
C VAL A 273 4.45 7.48 -3.43
N ALA A 274 4.72 6.83 -4.55
CA ALA A 274 4.21 7.20 -5.87
C ALA A 274 3.42 6.04 -6.49
N TYR A 275 2.42 6.40 -7.30
CA TYR A 275 1.66 5.46 -8.11
C TYR A 275 1.92 5.73 -9.59
N VAL A 276 2.55 4.76 -10.26
CA VAL A 276 3.24 5.01 -11.53
C VAL A 276 2.80 3.99 -12.59
N PRO A 277 2.46 4.42 -13.81
CA PRO A 277 2.16 3.50 -14.91
C PRO A 277 3.43 2.75 -15.36
N GLU A 278 3.26 1.50 -15.79
CA GLU A 278 4.37 0.66 -16.27
C GLU A 278 5.20 1.33 -17.37
N GLU A 279 4.57 2.05 -18.30
CA GLU A 279 5.28 2.72 -19.40
C GLU A 279 6.25 3.80 -18.93
N ASN A 280 6.05 4.38 -17.74
CA ASN A 280 6.93 5.40 -17.16
C ASN A 280 8.11 4.81 -16.37
N LEU A 281 8.11 3.50 -16.11
CA LEU A 281 9.18 2.84 -15.35
C LEU A 281 10.23 2.20 -16.26
N GLN A 282 11.47 2.19 -15.80
CA GLN A 282 12.61 1.55 -16.46
C GLN A 282 13.45 0.80 -15.44
N ALA A 283 13.96 -0.38 -15.83
CA ALA A 283 14.95 -1.10 -15.02
C ALA A 283 16.30 -0.36 -15.07
N PRO A 284 17.03 -0.27 -13.95
CA PRO A 284 18.32 0.40 -13.93
C PRO A 284 19.32 -0.28 -14.89
N ASP A 285 20.14 0.52 -15.58
CA ASP A 285 21.09 0.02 -16.59
C ASP A 285 22.21 -0.84 -16.00
N LYS A 286 22.46 -0.71 -14.69
CA LYS A 286 23.45 -1.47 -13.92
C LYS A 286 22.82 -1.96 -12.64
N GLN A 287 23.41 -3.00 -12.04
CA GLN A 287 23.07 -3.41 -10.68
C GLN A 287 23.28 -2.20 -9.75
N ASP A 288 22.17 -1.68 -9.24
CA ASP A 288 22.18 -0.54 -8.35
C ASP A 288 22.34 -1.05 -6.92
N THR A 289 23.59 -1.17 -6.49
CA THR A 289 23.94 -1.50 -5.10
C THR A 289 24.01 -0.25 -4.21
N ASP A 290 23.63 0.92 -4.74
CA ASP A 290 23.65 2.13 -3.92
C ASP A 290 22.65 2.02 -2.78
N ARG A 291 22.98 2.77 -1.73
CA ARG A 291 22.14 2.89 -0.55
C ARG A 291 20.79 3.50 -0.95
N PHE A 292 19.73 2.83 -0.52
CA PHE A 292 18.35 3.25 -0.69
C PHE A 292 17.77 3.46 0.70
N ASP A 293 17.34 4.69 1.01
CA ASP A 293 16.80 5.04 2.33
C ASP A 293 15.31 5.39 2.21
N HIS A 294 14.46 4.61 2.89
CA HIS A 294 13.03 4.87 2.96
C HIS A 294 12.43 4.31 4.27
N PRO A 295 11.55 5.05 4.98
CA PRO A 295 11.01 4.64 6.29
C PRO A 295 10.23 3.32 6.23
N TYR A 296 9.58 3.02 5.10
CA TYR A 296 8.77 1.82 4.93
C TYR A 296 9.58 0.60 4.46
N ALA A 297 10.83 0.79 4.02
CA ALA A 297 11.61 -0.29 3.40
C ALA A 297 11.87 -1.45 4.39
N SER A 298 12.21 -1.14 5.65
CA SER A 298 12.51 -2.16 6.67
C SER A 298 11.31 -3.01 7.07
N PHE A 299 10.09 -2.54 6.83
CA PHE A 299 8.86 -3.26 7.16
C PHE A 299 8.35 -4.13 6.00
N LEU A 300 8.62 -3.72 4.76
CA LEU A 300 8.13 -4.39 3.55
C LEU A 300 9.13 -5.40 2.98
N PHE A 301 10.41 -5.27 3.31
CA PHE A 301 11.48 -6.10 2.76
C PHE A 301 12.38 -6.66 3.86
N TYR A 302 12.85 -7.91 3.68
CA TYR A 302 13.81 -8.54 4.59
C TYR A 302 15.24 -8.00 4.44
N GLY A 303 15.54 -7.37 3.31
CA GLY A 303 16.87 -6.89 2.94
C GLY A 303 17.02 -6.82 1.41
N MET A 304 18.27 -6.70 0.95
CA MET A 304 18.61 -6.77 -0.48
C MET A 304 19.18 -8.14 -0.84
N ASP A 305 18.96 -8.57 -2.08
CA ASP A 305 19.58 -9.74 -2.68
C ASP A 305 20.99 -9.42 -3.20
N ALA A 306 21.69 -10.43 -3.74
CA ALA A 306 23.03 -10.23 -4.29
C ALA A 306 23.04 -9.36 -5.57
N ALA A 307 21.90 -9.19 -6.25
CA ALA A 307 21.75 -8.34 -7.41
C ALA A 307 21.44 -6.87 -7.05
N GLY A 308 21.17 -6.58 -5.77
CA GLY A 308 20.85 -5.25 -5.26
C GLY A 308 19.35 -4.94 -5.19
N ASP A 309 18.48 -5.88 -5.55
CA ASP A 309 17.02 -5.75 -5.44
C ASP A 309 16.53 -6.15 -4.05
N PHE A 310 15.37 -5.65 -3.65
CA PHE A 310 14.81 -5.95 -2.33
C PHE A 310 14.06 -7.28 -2.30
N ILE A 311 14.18 -7.99 -1.18
CA ILE A 311 13.50 -9.27 -0.94
C ILE A 311 12.19 -8.99 -0.19
N PRO A 312 11.00 -9.12 -0.83
CA PRO A 312 9.73 -8.81 -0.18
C PRO A 312 9.38 -9.80 0.92
N ILE A 313 8.74 -9.31 1.98
CA ILE A 313 8.21 -10.18 3.04
C ILE A 313 7.14 -11.13 2.50
N LYS A 314 6.96 -12.28 3.18
CA LYS A 314 6.01 -13.31 2.75
C LYS A 314 4.59 -12.76 2.57
N GLN A 315 4.11 -11.96 3.52
CA GLN A 315 2.77 -11.38 3.52
C GLN A 315 2.54 -10.45 2.32
N LEU A 316 3.57 -9.70 1.91
CA LEU A 316 3.48 -8.80 0.76
C LEU A 316 3.42 -9.62 -0.55
N ARG A 317 4.19 -10.71 -0.63
CA ARG A 317 4.11 -11.65 -1.76
C ARG A 317 2.75 -12.31 -1.87
N GLU A 318 2.18 -12.75 -0.74
CA GLU A 318 0.84 -13.35 -0.68
C GLU A 318 -0.24 -12.35 -1.10
N LYS A 319 -0.16 -11.09 -0.66
CA LYS A 319 -1.07 -10.01 -1.07
C LYS A 319 -1.18 -9.86 -2.59
N TYR A 320 -0.08 -9.98 -3.32
CA TYR A 320 -0.03 -9.84 -4.78
C TYR A 320 0.07 -11.18 -5.53
N SER A 321 -0.07 -12.31 -4.84
CA SER A 321 0.07 -13.67 -5.41
C SER A 321 1.38 -13.86 -6.21
N GLN A 322 2.47 -13.23 -5.77
CA GLN A 322 3.77 -13.30 -6.44
C GLN A 322 4.68 -14.35 -5.80
N PRO A 323 5.39 -15.18 -6.60
CA PRO A 323 6.37 -16.09 -6.05
C PRO A 323 7.58 -15.34 -5.47
N ARG A 324 8.37 -16.03 -4.64
CA ARG A 324 9.69 -15.52 -4.25
C ARG A 324 10.59 -15.54 -5.49
N HIS A 325 11.25 -14.42 -5.77
CA HIS A 325 12.29 -14.41 -6.77
C HIS A 325 13.55 -15.11 -6.23
N GLU A 326 14.08 -16.05 -7.01
CA GLU A 326 15.33 -16.75 -6.74
C GLU A 326 16.35 -16.31 -7.79
N LEU A 327 17.54 -15.91 -7.34
CA LEU A 327 18.63 -15.60 -8.25
C LEU A 327 19.11 -16.91 -8.91
N PRO A 328 19.47 -16.88 -10.21
CA PRO A 328 20.06 -18.03 -10.86
C PRO A 328 21.29 -18.50 -10.06
N TYR A 329 21.28 -19.76 -9.66
CA TYR A 329 22.43 -20.40 -9.02
C TYR A 329 23.53 -20.60 -10.07
N ASP A 330 24.69 -19.97 -9.89
CA ASP A 330 25.89 -20.24 -10.69
C ASP A 330 26.69 -21.36 -10.00
N PRO A 331 26.79 -22.57 -10.58
CA PRO A 331 27.54 -23.67 -9.98
C PRO A 331 29.04 -23.40 -9.81
N LEU A 332 29.58 -22.35 -10.43
CA LEU A 332 30.99 -21.99 -10.35
C LEU A 332 31.42 -21.43 -8.98
N ASP A 333 30.48 -20.95 -8.16
CA ASP A 333 30.78 -20.41 -6.83
C ASP A 333 31.14 -21.49 -5.78
N GLU A 334 30.99 -22.78 -6.10
CA GLU A 334 31.33 -23.89 -5.19
C GLU A 334 32.72 -24.52 -5.41
N GLU A 335 33.43 -24.20 -6.50
CA GLU A 335 34.75 -24.80 -6.76
C GLU A 335 35.88 -24.21 -5.90
N ASP A 336 35.71 -22.98 -5.37
CA ASP A 336 36.73 -22.32 -4.54
C ASP A 336 36.81 -22.86 -3.09
N GLY A 337 35.98 -23.83 -2.72
CA GLY A 337 35.90 -24.36 -1.36
C GLY A 337 36.59 -25.71 -1.11
N LYS A 338 37.23 -26.34 -2.11
CA LYS A 338 37.77 -27.71 -1.99
C LYS A 338 39.29 -27.84 -1.83
N ASP A 339 40.02 -26.74 -1.82
CA ASP A 339 41.47 -26.77 -1.58
C ASP A 339 41.81 -26.10 -0.24
N ALA A 340 41.67 -26.86 0.86
CA ALA A 340 42.23 -26.51 2.17
C ALA A 340 42.67 -27.76 2.95
#